data_AF-A0AAT9GTG7-F1
#
_entry.id   AF-A0AAT9GTG7-F1
#
_cell.length_a   1.000
_cell.length_b   1.000
_cell.length_c   1.000
_cell.angle_alpha   90.00
_cell.angle_beta   90.00
_cell.angle_gamma   90.00
#
_symmetry.space_group_name_H-M   'P 1'
#
loop_
_entity.id
_entity.type
_entity.pdbx_description
1 polymer ?
#
loop_
_entity_poly.entity_id
_entity_poly.type
_entity_poly.pdbx_seq_one_letter_code
_entity_poly.pdbx_strand_id
1 'polypeptide(L)'
;MPKPYVAINMAEVKNDPKTLELFGKVGPKVCMVTARHPGFVGFQNHVQIGVVPMGNRWGGASLDMRQNLSSIMLMQYTFWRDWKDHEEMHRQNWANLFRLCLQCADQMIWGPYEPLYEIVYADMPLNTEMTDFTVMVGKKFAAGEAVSIPPISQPFGKRVVAFGEHVVKEGLESQFEEAAIKVLQAFKAAPGFLGGMILKEIGVSPLGSLQLDSKGFHQILETANGMDVPEPKTIYEAPEFRNKPQRYIVHTEWSNTDALMFGLGRVLIYPEVRQLHDKVLDTLVYGPYIRVLNPMMEGTFWREYLNEFHL
;
A
#
# COMPACT_ATOMS: atom_id res chain seq x y z
N MET A 1 -20.29 -4.16 -1.02
CA MET A 1 -19.21 -4.10 -2.01
C MET A 1 -18.08 -5.03 -1.56
N PRO A 2 -17.53 -5.86 -2.45
CA PRO A 2 -16.41 -6.73 -2.14
C PRO A 2 -15.18 -5.87 -1.84
N LYS A 3 -14.52 -6.14 -0.72
CA LYS A 3 -13.23 -5.54 -0.42
C LYS A 3 -12.15 -6.48 -0.94
N PRO A 4 -11.26 -6.05 -1.84
CA PRO A 4 -10.15 -6.91 -2.24
C PRO A 4 -9.21 -7.15 -1.05
N TYR A 5 -8.49 -8.26 -1.10
CA TYR A 5 -7.27 -8.45 -0.31
C TYR A 5 -6.13 -7.64 -0.95
N VAL A 6 -5.11 -7.32 -0.15
CA VAL A 6 -3.96 -6.52 -0.58
C VAL A 6 -2.67 -7.26 -0.25
N ALA A 7 -1.82 -7.49 -1.23
CA ALA A 7 -0.42 -7.84 -0.99
C ALA A 7 0.43 -6.57 -1.15
N ILE A 8 1.37 -6.34 -0.22
CA ILE A 8 2.27 -5.18 -0.29
C ILE A 8 3.70 -5.69 -0.37
N ASN A 9 4.27 -5.78 -1.57
CA ASN A 9 5.69 -6.06 -1.71
C ASN A 9 6.51 -4.85 -1.26
N MET A 10 7.34 -5.04 -0.24
CA MET A 10 8.22 -4.03 0.35
C MET A 10 9.68 -4.33 0.00
N ALA A 11 10.38 -3.33 -0.54
CA ALA A 11 11.78 -3.45 -0.90
C ALA A 11 12.51 -2.12 -0.74
N GLU A 12 13.73 -2.16 -0.23
CA GLU A 12 14.64 -1.03 -0.21
C GLU A 12 15.64 -1.17 -1.34
N VAL A 13 15.78 -0.11 -2.15
CA VAL A 13 16.67 -0.07 -3.30
C VAL A 13 17.53 1.18 -3.29
N LYS A 14 18.64 1.17 -4.02
CA LYS A 14 19.51 2.35 -4.18
C LYS A 14 18.74 3.54 -4.74
N ASN A 15 18.97 4.74 -4.20
CA ASN A 15 18.40 5.97 -4.74
C ASN A 15 19.31 6.52 -5.85
N ASP A 16 19.29 5.88 -7.02
CA ASP A 16 20.08 6.31 -8.18
C ASP A 16 19.25 6.30 -9.48
N PRO A 17 19.68 7.03 -10.54
CA PRO A 17 18.97 7.06 -11.81
C PRO A 17 18.80 5.69 -12.47
N LYS A 18 19.79 4.79 -12.28
CA LYS A 18 19.76 3.41 -12.81
C LYS A 18 18.59 2.63 -12.22
N THR A 19 18.31 2.81 -10.93
CA THR A 19 17.19 2.20 -10.24
C THR A 19 15.88 2.67 -10.85
N LEU A 20 15.68 3.99 -10.97
CA LEU A 20 14.44 4.53 -11.55
C LEU A 20 14.22 4.06 -13.01
N GLU A 21 15.27 4.03 -13.82
CA GLU A 21 15.21 3.49 -15.19
C GLU A 21 14.80 2.01 -15.21
N LEU A 22 15.42 1.21 -14.33
CA LEU A 22 15.15 -0.22 -14.22
C LEU A 22 13.70 -0.48 -13.79
N PHE A 23 13.20 0.24 -12.78
CA PHE A 23 11.81 0.12 -12.34
C PHE A 23 10.82 0.52 -13.45
N GLY A 24 11.15 1.52 -14.27
CA GLY A 24 10.36 1.88 -15.45
C GLY A 24 10.31 0.80 -16.53
N LYS A 25 11.30 -0.11 -16.58
CA LYS A 25 11.38 -1.22 -17.56
C LYS A 25 10.84 -2.54 -17.02
N VAL A 26 11.10 -2.85 -15.75
CA VAL A 26 10.75 -4.13 -15.11
C VAL A 26 9.37 -4.06 -14.46
N GLY A 27 9.04 -2.96 -13.80
CA GLY A 27 7.75 -2.77 -13.11
C GLY A 27 6.53 -3.05 -13.99
N PRO A 28 6.43 -2.51 -15.22
CA PRO A 28 5.33 -2.83 -16.12
C PRO A 28 5.25 -4.31 -16.48
N LYS A 29 6.39 -4.99 -16.67
CA LYS A 29 6.42 -6.42 -17.00
C LYS A 29 5.92 -7.28 -15.86
N VAL A 30 6.30 -6.97 -14.62
CA VAL A 30 5.76 -7.65 -13.43
C VAL A 30 4.25 -7.51 -13.42
N CYS A 31 3.71 -6.29 -13.57
CA CYS A 31 2.26 -6.05 -13.59
C CYS A 31 1.54 -6.83 -14.72
N MET A 32 2.14 -6.92 -15.91
CA MET A 32 1.58 -7.71 -17.03
C MET A 32 1.54 -9.21 -16.74
N VAL A 33 2.50 -9.74 -15.98
CA VAL A 33 2.50 -11.15 -15.55
C VAL A 33 1.47 -11.38 -14.46
N THR A 34 1.39 -10.49 -13.48
CA THR A 34 0.39 -10.51 -12.41
C THR A 34 -1.03 -10.51 -12.97
N ALA A 35 -1.29 -9.73 -14.01
CA ALA A 35 -2.58 -9.63 -14.70
C ALA A 35 -3.01 -10.90 -15.46
N ARG A 36 -2.17 -11.95 -15.51
CA ARG A 36 -2.57 -13.24 -16.08
C ARG A 36 -3.57 -14.00 -15.21
N HIS A 37 -3.62 -13.69 -13.91
CA HIS A 37 -4.52 -14.35 -12.97
C HIS A 37 -5.87 -13.63 -12.92
N PRO A 38 -7.02 -14.31 -13.08
CA PRO A 38 -8.34 -13.65 -13.12
C PRO A 38 -8.77 -13.05 -11.77
N GLY A 39 -8.14 -13.47 -10.68
CA GLY A 39 -8.33 -12.89 -9.34
C GLY A 39 -7.63 -11.54 -9.13
N PHE A 40 -6.73 -11.14 -10.04
CA PHE A 40 -6.07 -9.83 -9.97
C PHE A 40 -7.04 -8.71 -10.38
N VAL A 41 -7.20 -7.71 -9.52
CA VAL A 41 -8.12 -6.59 -9.76
C VAL A 41 -7.44 -5.22 -9.84
N GLY A 42 -6.10 -5.18 -9.82
CA GLY A 42 -5.31 -3.97 -10.09
C GLY A 42 -4.18 -3.77 -9.10
N PHE A 43 -3.53 -2.61 -9.15
CA PHE A 43 -2.32 -2.34 -8.36
C PHE A 43 -2.14 -0.84 -8.06
N GLN A 44 -1.35 -0.51 -7.03
CA GLN A 44 -0.94 0.85 -6.69
C GLN A 44 0.49 0.82 -6.13
N ASN A 45 1.48 1.23 -6.93
CA ASN A 45 2.89 1.18 -6.58
C ASN A 45 3.38 2.53 -6.06
N HIS A 46 4.04 2.47 -4.91
CA HIS A 46 4.47 3.65 -4.18
C HIS A 46 5.99 3.73 -4.05
N VAL A 47 6.48 4.96 -4.04
CA VAL A 47 7.84 5.30 -3.60
C VAL A 47 7.73 6.10 -2.31
N GLN A 48 8.44 5.72 -1.26
CA GLN A 48 8.55 6.53 -0.06
C GLN A 48 9.34 7.80 -0.38
N ILE A 49 8.75 8.96 -0.09
CA ILE A 49 9.37 10.26 -0.32
C ILE A 49 9.83 10.92 0.97
N GLY A 50 9.28 10.54 2.12
CA GLY A 50 9.64 11.12 3.42
C GLY A 50 8.89 10.49 4.58
N VAL A 51 8.84 11.18 5.72
CA VAL A 51 8.20 10.74 6.97
C VAL A 51 7.57 11.96 7.65
N VAL A 52 6.38 11.80 8.25
CA VAL A 52 5.74 12.88 9.04
C VAL A 52 6.51 13.07 10.35
N PRO A 53 7.13 14.24 10.60
CA PRO A 53 8.04 14.41 11.74
C PRO A 53 7.33 14.57 13.10
N MET A 54 6.00 14.78 13.10
CA MET A 54 5.17 15.06 14.29
C MET A 54 5.79 16.13 15.20
N GLY A 55 5.93 17.35 14.67
CA GLY A 55 6.75 18.38 15.30
C GLY A 55 8.22 18.03 15.14
N ASN A 56 8.91 17.80 16.25
CA ASN A 56 10.32 17.36 16.26
C ASN A 56 10.50 15.95 16.83
N ARG A 57 9.42 15.15 16.97
CA ARG A 57 9.50 13.77 17.46
C ARG A 57 10.43 12.90 16.61
N TRP A 58 10.43 13.12 15.29
CA TRP A 58 11.48 12.67 14.38
C TRP A 58 12.11 13.87 13.68
N GLY A 59 12.78 14.74 14.44
CA GLY A 59 13.35 16.00 13.92
C GLY A 59 14.43 15.88 12.84
N GLY A 60 14.93 14.67 12.57
CA GLY A 60 15.82 14.39 11.43
C GLY A 60 15.08 14.04 10.13
N ALA A 61 13.75 13.97 10.16
CA ALA A 61 12.91 13.64 9.02
C ALA A 61 12.13 14.84 8.49
N SER A 62 11.69 14.74 7.24
CA SER A 62 10.80 15.70 6.58
C SER A 62 9.81 14.98 5.67
N LEU A 63 8.74 15.68 5.28
CA LEU A 63 7.71 15.13 4.39
C LEU A 63 8.26 14.77 3.00
N ASP A 64 9.32 15.45 2.56
CA ASP A 64 10.10 15.11 1.38
C ASP A 64 11.58 15.10 1.73
N MET A 65 12.22 13.95 1.51
CA MET A 65 13.62 13.65 1.77
C MET A 65 14.31 13.09 0.52
N ARG A 66 13.64 13.05 -0.65
CA ARG A 66 14.12 12.34 -1.85
C ARG A 66 15.52 12.74 -2.31
N GLN A 67 15.90 14.00 -2.09
CA GLN A 67 17.22 14.52 -2.48
C GLN A 67 18.35 14.10 -1.53
N ASN A 68 18.01 13.67 -0.31
CA ASN A 68 18.96 13.41 0.77
C ASN A 68 19.05 11.92 1.14
N LEU A 69 18.13 11.09 0.65
CA LEU A 69 18.11 9.66 0.92
C LEU A 69 19.15 8.94 0.06
N SER A 70 19.95 8.04 0.66
CA SER A 70 20.84 7.13 -0.07
C SER A 70 20.09 5.94 -0.70
N SER A 71 18.88 5.66 -0.22
CA SER A 71 18.02 4.56 -0.64
C SER A 71 16.55 4.98 -0.66
N ILE A 72 15.74 4.31 -1.48
CA ILE A 72 14.28 4.52 -1.51
C ILE A 72 13.59 3.22 -1.13
N MET A 73 12.54 3.36 -0.31
CA MET A 73 11.65 2.25 0.03
C MET A 73 10.48 2.24 -0.95
N LEU A 74 10.18 1.06 -1.46
CA LEU A 74 9.06 0.82 -2.37
C LEU A 74 7.99 0.02 -1.65
N MET A 75 6.73 0.38 -1.89
CA MET A 75 5.58 -0.36 -1.40
C MET A 75 4.62 -0.59 -2.55
N GLN A 76 4.65 -1.80 -3.10
CA GLN A 76 3.94 -2.17 -4.32
C GLN A 76 2.68 -2.94 -3.96
N TYR A 77 1.52 -2.31 -4.11
CA TYR A 77 0.26 -2.91 -3.71
C TYR A 77 -0.31 -3.67 -4.90
N THR A 78 -0.69 -4.92 -4.71
CA THR A 78 -1.52 -5.67 -5.66
C THR A 78 -2.82 -6.07 -4.98
N PHE A 79 -3.93 -5.93 -5.71
CA PHE A 79 -5.28 -6.14 -5.20
C PHE A 79 -5.89 -7.42 -5.76
N TRP A 80 -6.53 -8.20 -4.89
CA TRP A 80 -6.96 -9.57 -5.18
C TRP A 80 -8.39 -9.83 -4.72
N ARG A 81 -9.14 -10.66 -5.43
CA ARG A 81 -10.49 -11.08 -5.00
C ARG A 81 -10.42 -11.96 -3.75
N ASP A 82 -9.53 -12.94 -3.75
CA ASP A 82 -9.12 -13.75 -2.61
C ASP A 82 -7.59 -13.63 -2.45
N TRP A 83 -7.07 -13.56 -1.22
CA TRP A 83 -5.63 -13.54 -0.99
C TRP A 83 -4.93 -14.80 -1.55
N LYS A 84 -5.64 -15.92 -1.69
CA LYS A 84 -5.12 -17.14 -2.32
C LYS A 84 -4.85 -16.96 -3.80
N ASP A 85 -5.55 -16.04 -4.48
CA ASP A 85 -5.30 -15.72 -5.89
C ASP A 85 -3.89 -15.16 -6.08
N HIS A 86 -3.38 -14.40 -5.10
CA HIS A 86 -1.99 -13.92 -5.09
C HIS A 86 -1.00 -15.10 -5.05
N GLU A 87 -1.20 -16.00 -4.08
CA GLU A 87 -0.33 -17.15 -3.88
C GLU A 87 -0.35 -18.10 -5.08
N GLU A 88 -1.53 -18.31 -5.68
CA GLU A 88 -1.70 -19.08 -6.90
C GLU A 88 -1.01 -18.41 -8.09
N MET A 89 -1.16 -17.08 -8.25
CA MET A 89 -0.50 -16.32 -9.31
C MET A 89 1.03 -16.44 -9.22
N HIS A 90 1.61 -16.34 -8.01
CA HIS A 90 3.04 -16.55 -7.80
C HIS A 90 3.50 -17.95 -8.20
N ARG A 91 2.76 -19.00 -7.80
CA ARG A 91 3.08 -20.39 -8.16
C ARG A 91 2.98 -20.64 -9.67
N GLN A 92 1.88 -20.25 -10.29
CA GLN A 92 1.61 -20.48 -11.71
C GLN A 92 2.59 -19.73 -12.63
N ASN A 93 3.08 -18.56 -12.20
CA ASN A 93 3.94 -17.70 -13.00
C ASN A 93 5.39 -17.60 -12.46
N TRP A 94 5.77 -18.49 -11.54
CA TRP A 94 7.00 -18.42 -10.76
C TRP A 94 8.25 -18.12 -11.59
N ALA A 95 8.50 -18.91 -12.63
CA ALA A 95 9.71 -18.77 -13.43
C ALA A 95 9.86 -17.36 -14.04
N ASN A 96 8.76 -16.76 -14.47
CA ASN A 96 8.82 -15.44 -15.09
C ASN A 96 8.90 -14.33 -14.04
N LEU A 97 8.14 -14.44 -12.94
CA LEU A 97 8.21 -13.50 -11.82
C LEU A 97 9.60 -13.49 -11.20
N PHE A 98 10.15 -14.66 -10.88
CA PHE A 98 11.47 -14.81 -10.30
C PHE A 98 12.56 -14.14 -11.16
N ARG A 99 12.55 -14.40 -12.47
CA ARG A 99 13.49 -13.77 -13.42
C ARG A 99 13.34 -12.25 -13.49
N LEU A 100 12.11 -11.74 -13.48
CA LEU A 100 11.86 -10.30 -13.48
C LEU A 100 12.32 -9.65 -12.17
N CYS A 101 12.03 -10.28 -11.02
CA CYS A 101 12.47 -9.80 -9.71
C CYS A 101 14.00 -9.76 -9.59
N LEU A 102 14.70 -10.79 -10.10
CA LEU A 102 16.17 -10.81 -10.07
C LEU A 102 16.84 -9.75 -10.95
N GLN A 103 16.15 -9.18 -11.95
CA GLN A 103 16.70 -8.04 -12.68
C GLN A 103 16.94 -6.83 -11.76
N CYS A 104 16.22 -6.75 -10.63
CA CYS A 104 16.40 -5.71 -9.62
C CYS A 104 17.50 -5.99 -8.59
N ALA A 105 18.10 -7.19 -8.56
CA ALA A 105 19.00 -7.64 -7.50
C ALA A 105 20.20 -6.70 -7.27
N ASP A 106 20.84 -6.18 -8.33
CA ASP A 106 21.98 -5.24 -8.23
C ASP A 106 21.64 -3.91 -7.54
N GLN A 107 20.35 -3.57 -7.50
CA GLN A 107 19.84 -2.34 -6.90
C GLN A 107 19.21 -2.57 -5.54
N MET A 108 18.93 -3.83 -5.16
CA MET A 108 18.33 -4.21 -3.88
C MET A 108 19.30 -4.02 -2.72
N ILE A 109 18.77 -3.52 -1.61
CA ILE A 109 19.47 -3.37 -0.32
C ILE A 109 18.78 -4.25 0.73
N TRP A 110 17.45 -4.27 0.74
CA TRP A 110 16.63 -5.09 1.63
C TRP A 110 15.33 -5.54 0.93
N GLY A 111 14.81 -6.70 1.33
CA GLY A 111 13.60 -7.31 0.78
C GLY A 111 13.88 -8.29 -0.38
N PRO A 112 12.86 -8.73 -1.12
CA PRO A 112 11.44 -8.38 -0.93
C PRO A 112 10.84 -8.97 0.36
N TYR A 113 9.88 -8.28 0.94
CA TYR A 113 9.03 -8.76 2.03
C TYR A 113 7.59 -8.39 1.71
N GLU A 114 6.72 -9.39 1.55
CA GLU A 114 5.36 -9.19 1.01
C GLU A 114 4.27 -9.66 1.99
N PRO A 115 3.94 -8.84 3.00
CA PRO A 115 2.79 -9.07 3.86
C PRO A 115 1.46 -8.98 3.09
N LEU A 116 0.51 -9.81 3.51
CA LEU A 116 -0.85 -9.88 3.00
C LEU A 116 -1.82 -9.25 4.00
N TYR A 117 -2.81 -8.53 3.49
CA TYR A 117 -3.77 -7.79 4.30
C TYR A 117 -5.20 -8.03 3.84
N GLU A 118 -6.11 -8.05 4.81
CA GLU A 118 -7.53 -7.80 4.58
C GLU A 118 -7.87 -6.32 4.82
N ILE A 119 -8.86 -5.79 4.10
CA ILE A 119 -9.32 -4.42 4.29
C ILE A 119 -10.47 -4.40 5.32
N VAL A 120 -10.22 -3.81 6.48
CA VAL A 120 -11.23 -3.65 7.54
C VAL A 120 -12.23 -2.56 7.16
N TYR A 121 -11.72 -1.41 6.70
CA TYR A 121 -12.50 -0.26 6.27
C TYR A 121 -11.91 0.34 5.01
N ALA A 122 -12.76 0.84 4.11
CA ALA A 122 -12.35 1.59 2.94
C ALA A 122 -13.38 2.66 2.58
N ASP A 123 -12.88 3.84 2.31
CA ASP A 123 -13.57 4.98 1.71
C ASP A 123 -12.61 5.58 0.69
N MET A 124 -12.48 4.89 -0.46
CA MET A 124 -11.49 5.19 -1.49
C MET A 124 -12.24 5.48 -2.80
N PRO A 125 -12.29 6.74 -3.27
CA PRO A 125 -13.01 7.09 -4.48
C PRO A 125 -12.30 6.55 -5.72
N LEU A 126 -13.00 6.50 -6.86
CA LEU A 126 -12.37 6.33 -8.17
C LEU A 126 -11.32 7.42 -8.40
N ASN A 127 -10.21 7.07 -9.05
CA ASN A 127 -9.29 8.09 -9.54
C ASN A 127 -9.88 8.81 -10.77
N THR A 128 -9.59 10.09 -10.87
CA THR A 128 -10.01 10.94 -11.98
C THR A 128 -8.93 11.97 -12.26
N GLU A 129 -8.59 12.16 -13.53
CA GLU A 129 -7.80 13.32 -13.92
C GLU A 129 -8.65 14.59 -13.82
N MET A 130 -7.99 15.76 -13.83
CA MET A 130 -8.69 17.05 -13.89
C MET A 130 -9.54 17.24 -15.15
N THR A 131 -9.39 16.38 -16.16
CA THR A 131 -10.23 16.39 -17.36
C THR A 131 -11.57 15.69 -17.18
N ASP A 132 -11.68 14.81 -16.18
CA ASP A 132 -12.78 13.84 -16.09
C ASP A 132 -13.90 14.30 -15.14
N PHE A 133 -13.69 15.40 -14.40
CA PHE A 133 -14.65 15.86 -13.40
C PHE A 133 -16.01 16.20 -14.00
N THR A 134 -16.06 16.69 -15.24
CA THR A 134 -17.34 17.00 -15.92
C THR A 134 -18.15 15.72 -16.18
N VAL A 135 -17.49 14.64 -16.58
CA VAL A 135 -18.09 13.32 -16.76
C VAL A 135 -18.54 12.73 -15.43
N MET A 136 -17.68 12.77 -14.40
CA MET A 136 -17.99 12.32 -13.04
C MET A 136 -19.23 13.02 -12.47
N VAL A 137 -19.24 14.35 -12.53
CA VAL A 137 -20.38 15.16 -12.06
C VAL A 137 -21.63 14.81 -12.86
N GLY A 138 -21.55 14.81 -14.20
CA GLY A 138 -22.68 14.47 -15.06
C GLY A 138 -23.30 13.10 -14.74
N LYS A 139 -22.48 12.06 -14.61
CA LYS A 139 -22.94 10.70 -14.29
C LYS A 139 -23.55 10.59 -12.90
N LYS A 140 -22.93 11.18 -11.87
CA LYS A 140 -23.47 11.16 -10.50
C LYS A 140 -24.78 11.94 -10.38
N PHE A 141 -24.91 13.08 -11.06
CA PHE A 141 -26.19 13.79 -11.11
C PHE A 141 -27.28 12.98 -11.82
N ALA A 142 -26.97 12.36 -12.96
CA ALA A 142 -27.92 11.52 -13.69
C ALA A 142 -28.38 10.29 -12.89
N ALA A 143 -27.51 9.74 -12.04
CA ALA A 143 -27.83 8.63 -11.13
C ALA A 143 -28.61 9.06 -9.87
N GLY A 144 -28.85 10.35 -9.64
CA GLY A 144 -29.47 10.85 -8.41
C GLY A 144 -28.53 10.85 -7.20
N GLU A 145 -27.22 10.79 -7.43
CA GLU A 145 -26.17 10.56 -6.44
C GLU A 145 -25.29 11.81 -6.20
N ALA A 146 -25.82 13.02 -6.43
CA ALA A 146 -25.06 14.26 -6.37
C ALA A 146 -24.37 14.51 -5.01
N VAL A 147 -24.98 14.07 -3.90
CA VAL A 147 -24.41 14.19 -2.54
C VAL A 147 -23.15 13.33 -2.34
N SER A 148 -22.95 12.32 -3.18
CA SER A 148 -21.83 11.38 -3.13
C SER A 148 -20.81 11.59 -4.25
N ILE A 149 -20.80 12.77 -4.88
CA ILE A 149 -19.73 13.13 -5.81
C ILE A 149 -18.39 13.12 -5.04
N PRO A 150 -17.40 12.31 -5.45
CA PRO A 150 -16.14 12.22 -4.75
C PRO A 150 -15.25 13.45 -5.01
N PRO A 151 -14.21 13.67 -4.18
CA PRO A 151 -13.14 14.60 -4.53
C PRO A 151 -12.38 14.12 -5.77
N ILE A 152 -11.71 15.04 -6.48
CA ILE A 152 -10.84 14.70 -7.60
C ILE A 152 -9.55 14.09 -7.05
N SER A 153 -9.46 12.76 -7.07
CA SER A 153 -8.25 12.02 -6.68
C SER A 153 -7.39 11.71 -7.91
N GLN A 154 -6.47 12.62 -8.24
CA GLN A 154 -5.64 12.50 -9.45
C GLN A 154 -4.68 11.30 -9.38
N PRO A 155 -4.60 10.49 -10.45
CA PRO A 155 -3.71 9.35 -10.51
C PRO A 155 -2.25 9.73 -10.84
N PHE A 156 -1.37 8.72 -10.90
CA PHE A 156 -0.04 8.77 -11.51
C PHE A 156 0.90 9.81 -10.88
N GLY A 157 0.97 9.81 -9.56
CA GLY A 157 1.88 10.64 -8.77
C GLY A 157 1.46 12.10 -8.58
N LYS A 158 0.20 12.42 -8.84
CA LYS A 158 -0.39 13.77 -8.66
C LYS A 158 -1.13 13.94 -7.31
N ARG A 159 -0.88 13.04 -6.36
CA ARG A 159 -1.36 13.08 -4.98
C ARG A 159 -0.33 12.44 -4.05
N VAL A 160 -0.52 12.52 -2.74
CA VAL A 160 0.37 11.88 -1.76
C VAL A 160 -0.42 10.94 -0.85
N VAL A 161 0.29 9.98 -0.26
CA VAL A 161 -0.26 8.99 0.67
C VAL A 161 0.45 9.11 2.01
N ALA A 162 -0.31 9.08 3.10
CA ALA A 162 0.21 8.80 4.43
C ALA A 162 0.00 7.31 4.76
N PHE A 163 1.11 6.61 4.99
CA PHE A 163 1.15 5.20 5.35
C PHE A 163 1.50 5.09 6.83
N GLY A 164 0.47 4.95 7.67
CA GLY A 164 0.60 4.89 9.12
C GLY A 164 0.74 3.46 9.63
N GLU A 165 1.93 3.10 10.12
CA GLU A 165 2.23 1.80 10.74
C GLU A 165 1.75 1.77 12.20
N HIS A 166 0.97 0.75 12.55
CA HIS A 166 0.42 0.54 13.89
C HIS A 166 0.56 -0.94 14.28
N VAL A 167 0.94 -1.20 15.52
CA VAL A 167 0.86 -2.54 16.12
C VAL A 167 0.02 -2.42 17.38
N VAL A 168 -1.01 -3.25 17.47
CA VAL A 168 -2.05 -3.18 18.49
C VAL A 168 -1.85 -4.25 19.54
N LYS A 169 -2.03 -3.89 20.81
CA LYS A 169 -1.97 -4.80 21.95
C LYS A 169 -3.04 -5.90 21.80
N GLU A 170 -2.67 -7.15 22.08
CA GLU A 170 -3.59 -8.28 22.03
C GLU A 170 -4.81 -8.03 22.93
N GLY A 171 -6.01 -8.26 22.37
CA GLY A 171 -7.30 -8.03 23.03
C GLY A 171 -7.89 -6.62 22.83
N LEU A 172 -7.15 -5.70 22.21
CA LEU A 172 -7.61 -4.32 21.93
C LEU A 172 -7.86 -4.04 20.44
N GLU A 173 -7.83 -5.06 19.58
CA GLU A 173 -8.01 -4.94 18.12
C GLU A 173 -9.35 -4.29 17.76
N SER A 174 -10.45 -4.69 18.39
CA SER A 174 -11.78 -4.11 18.11
C SER A 174 -11.88 -2.65 18.54
N GLN A 175 -11.24 -2.27 19.66
CA GLN A 175 -11.20 -0.87 20.10
C GLN A 175 -10.40 -0.01 19.10
N PHE A 176 -9.24 -0.51 18.65
CA PHE A 176 -8.43 0.15 17.63
C PHE A 176 -9.23 0.36 16.34
N GLU A 177 -9.83 -0.71 15.81
CA GLU A 177 -10.59 -0.67 14.56
C GLU A 177 -11.76 0.32 14.64
N GLU A 178 -12.56 0.28 15.71
CA GLU A 178 -13.69 1.19 15.88
C GLU A 178 -13.26 2.67 15.96
N ALA A 179 -12.22 2.95 16.75
CA ALA A 179 -11.72 4.31 16.92
C ALA A 179 -11.06 4.85 15.65
N ALA A 180 -10.24 4.02 14.96
CA ALA A 180 -9.58 4.39 13.73
C ALA A 180 -10.58 4.67 12.59
N ILE A 181 -11.67 3.88 12.48
CA ILE A 181 -12.74 4.14 11.52
C ILE A 181 -13.38 5.50 11.77
N LYS A 182 -13.69 5.83 13.04
CA LYS A 182 -14.28 7.13 13.41
C LYS A 182 -13.34 8.30 13.08
N VAL A 183 -12.03 8.13 13.29
CA VAL A 183 -11.03 9.12 12.89
C VAL A 183 -11.01 9.32 11.37
N LEU A 184 -11.02 8.23 10.58
CA LEU A 184 -11.07 8.30 9.11
C LEU A 184 -12.35 8.99 8.61
N GLN A 185 -13.49 8.73 9.24
CA GLN A 185 -14.74 9.42 8.94
C GLN A 185 -14.64 10.92 9.24
N ALA A 186 -13.96 11.31 10.32
CA ALA A 186 -13.72 12.72 10.64
C ALA A 186 -12.78 13.42 9.63
N PHE A 187 -11.84 12.69 9.02
CA PHE A 187 -10.97 13.25 7.98
C PHE A 187 -11.71 13.65 6.70
N LYS A 188 -12.94 13.17 6.47
CA LYS A 188 -13.79 13.65 5.35
C LYS A 188 -14.02 15.16 5.37
N ALA A 189 -13.95 15.78 6.56
CA ALA A 189 -14.09 17.23 6.73
C ALA A 189 -12.75 18.00 6.56
N ALA A 190 -11.64 17.31 6.30
CA ALA A 190 -10.33 17.93 6.13
C ALA A 190 -10.11 18.33 4.65
N PRO A 191 -9.71 19.60 4.38
CA PRO A 191 -9.39 20.03 3.03
C PRO A 191 -8.31 19.15 2.40
N GLY A 192 -8.55 18.71 1.17
CA GLY A 192 -7.60 17.89 0.41
C GLY A 192 -7.56 16.41 0.82
N PHE A 193 -8.46 15.92 1.67
CA PHE A 193 -8.62 14.48 1.92
C PHE A 193 -9.19 13.78 0.67
N LEU A 194 -8.55 12.70 0.25
CA LEU A 194 -8.87 11.95 -0.97
C LEU A 194 -9.33 10.51 -0.69
N GLY A 195 -9.57 10.18 0.57
CA GLY A 195 -10.02 8.85 1.01
C GLY A 195 -9.03 8.16 1.94
N GLY A 196 -9.48 7.06 2.54
CA GLY A 196 -8.65 6.24 3.41
C GLY A 196 -9.15 4.82 3.56
N MET A 197 -8.23 3.93 3.95
CA MET A 197 -8.51 2.53 4.24
C MET A 197 -7.66 2.03 5.40
N ILE A 198 -8.15 0.99 6.09
CA ILE A 198 -7.45 0.33 7.19
C ILE A 198 -7.18 -1.10 6.76
N LEU A 199 -5.90 -1.45 6.69
CA LEU A 199 -5.43 -2.77 6.31
C LEU A 199 -5.01 -3.53 7.57
N LYS A 200 -5.42 -4.79 7.69
CA LYS A 200 -5.09 -5.69 8.80
C LYS A 200 -4.27 -6.85 8.27
N GLU A 201 -3.06 -7.03 8.79
CA GLU A 201 -2.16 -8.09 8.33
C GLU A 201 -2.75 -9.48 8.65
N ILE A 202 -2.78 -10.37 7.67
CA ILE A 202 -3.32 -11.73 7.79
C ILE A 202 -2.27 -12.83 7.58
N GLY A 203 -1.06 -12.46 7.13
CA GLY A 203 0.01 -13.38 6.82
C GLY A 203 1.11 -12.73 5.98
N VAL A 204 2.08 -13.51 5.53
CA VAL A 204 3.18 -13.06 4.65
C VAL A 204 3.33 -14.06 3.50
N SER A 205 3.41 -13.58 2.26
CA SER A 205 3.63 -14.47 1.11
C SER A 205 5.04 -15.05 1.14
N PRO A 206 5.22 -16.39 1.26
CA PRO A 206 6.54 -17.00 1.21
C PRO A 206 7.21 -16.80 -0.16
N LEU A 207 6.47 -16.99 -1.25
CA LEU A 207 7.02 -16.85 -2.60
C LEU A 207 7.26 -15.39 -2.97
N GLY A 208 6.35 -14.49 -2.58
CA GLY A 208 6.51 -13.05 -2.73
C GLY A 208 7.75 -12.49 -2.02
N SER A 209 8.06 -13.07 -0.85
CA SER A 209 9.21 -12.69 -0.02
C SER A 209 10.51 -13.46 -0.34
N LEU A 210 10.52 -14.29 -1.39
CA LEU A 210 11.63 -15.19 -1.72
C LEU A 210 12.11 -16.09 -0.55
N GLN A 211 11.19 -16.50 0.31
CA GLN A 211 11.44 -17.37 1.47
C GLN A 211 11.11 -18.82 1.12
N LEU A 212 12.14 -19.56 0.69
CA LEU A 212 12.04 -20.97 0.31
C LEU A 212 12.66 -21.89 1.38
N ASP A 213 12.58 -23.20 1.17
CA ASP A 213 13.36 -24.16 1.94
C ASP A 213 14.87 -24.01 1.69
N SER A 214 15.70 -24.79 2.40
CA SER A 214 17.15 -24.67 2.29
C SER A 214 17.66 -24.89 0.85
N LYS A 215 17.04 -25.79 0.09
CA LYS A 215 17.43 -26.06 -1.29
C LYS A 215 17.07 -24.87 -2.18
N GLY A 216 15.85 -24.35 -2.05
CA GLY A 216 15.41 -23.17 -2.79
C GLY A 216 16.26 -21.94 -2.47
N PHE A 217 16.67 -21.75 -1.21
CA PHE A 217 17.57 -20.68 -0.80
C PHE A 217 18.92 -20.75 -1.54
N HIS A 218 19.57 -21.92 -1.58
CA HIS A 218 20.81 -22.10 -2.33
C HIS A 218 20.63 -21.81 -3.82
N GLN A 219 19.55 -22.30 -4.43
CA GLN A 219 19.25 -22.05 -5.84
C GLN A 219 19.02 -20.57 -6.15
N ILE A 220 18.41 -19.79 -5.25
CA ILE A 220 18.26 -18.34 -5.40
C ILE A 220 19.62 -17.65 -5.45
N LEU A 221 20.58 -18.09 -4.63
CA LEU A 221 21.91 -17.47 -4.56
C LEU A 221 22.83 -17.89 -5.71
N GLU A 222 22.64 -19.10 -6.24
CA GLU A 222 23.52 -19.71 -7.25
C GLU A 222 23.08 -19.43 -8.69
N THR A 223 21.85 -18.94 -8.89
CA THR A 223 21.28 -18.72 -10.22
C THR A 223 22.00 -17.62 -11.01
N ALA A 224 22.25 -17.89 -12.30
CA ALA A 224 22.75 -16.87 -13.23
C ALA A 224 21.58 -16.00 -13.74
N ASN A 225 21.28 -14.90 -13.03
CA ASN A 225 20.21 -13.95 -13.38
C ASN A 225 18.81 -14.59 -13.55
N GLY A 226 18.54 -15.68 -12.81
CA GLY A 226 17.26 -16.40 -12.87
C GLY A 226 17.12 -17.39 -14.03
N MET A 227 18.18 -17.64 -14.81
CA MET A 227 18.15 -18.68 -15.85
C MET A 227 17.86 -20.05 -15.22
N ASP A 228 18.61 -20.39 -14.16
CA ASP A 228 18.37 -21.53 -13.29
C ASP A 228 17.26 -21.17 -12.30
N VAL A 229 16.06 -21.71 -12.54
CA VAL A 229 14.87 -21.35 -11.74
C VAL A 229 14.82 -22.24 -10.49
N PRO A 230 14.79 -21.66 -9.27
CA PRO A 230 14.61 -22.41 -8.05
C PRO A 230 13.32 -23.21 -8.05
N GLU A 231 13.33 -24.35 -7.38
CA GLU A 231 12.09 -25.05 -7.06
C GLU A 231 11.30 -24.20 -6.04
N PRO A 232 10.05 -23.78 -6.33
CA PRO A 232 9.30 -22.86 -5.48
C PRO A 232 8.71 -23.56 -4.25
N LYS A 233 9.56 -24.24 -3.48
CA LYS A 233 9.18 -25.01 -2.30
C LYS A 233 9.40 -24.18 -1.05
N THR A 234 8.32 -23.96 -0.30
CA THR A 234 8.29 -23.15 0.91
C THR A 234 8.19 -24.06 2.14
N ILE A 235 8.54 -23.52 3.32
CA ILE A 235 8.43 -24.23 4.61
C ILE A 235 7.22 -23.79 5.44
N TYR A 236 6.48 -22.80 4.93
CA TYR A 236 5.27 -22.27 5.54
C TYR A 236 4.32 -21.78 4.43
N GLU A 237 3.04 -21.68 4.77
CA GLU A 237 1.98 -21.01 4.03
C GLU A 237 1.65 -19.66 4.66
N ALA A 238 1.10 -18.72 3.89
CA ALA A 238 1.04 -17.32 4.31
C ALA A 238 0.43 -17.06 5.71
N PRO A 239 -0.68 -17.71 6.13
CA PRO A 239 -1.26 -17.50 7.46
C PRO A 239 -0.39 -17.98 8.63
N GLU A 240 0.55 -18.90 8.40
CA GLU A 240 1.47 -19.41 9.43
C GLU A 240 2.51 -18.35 9.82
N PHE A 241 2.81 -17.40 8.92
CA PHE A 241 3.60 -16.21 9.21
C PHE A 241 2.72 -14.96 9.35
N ARG A 242 1.70 -15.05 10.20
CA ARG A 242 0.93 -13.88 10.65
C ARG A 242 1.53 -13.32 11.93
N ASN A 243 2.00 -12.08 11.90
CA ASN A 243 2.69 -11.52 13.06
C ASN A 243 1.72 -11.26 14.23
N LYS A 244 2.19 -11.50 15.47
CA LYS A 244 1.54 -11.09 16.73
C LYS A 244 2.48 -10.23 17.57
N PRO A 245 2.04 -9.12 18.19
CA PRO A 245 0.67 -8.56 18.22
C PRO A 245 0.14 -8.08 16.86
N GLN A 246 -1.16 -7.79 16.70
CA GLN A 246 -1.74 -7.54 15.36
C GLN A 246 -1.17 -6.26 14.70
N ARG A 247 -0.78 -6.37 13.43
CA ARG A 247 -0.28 -5.26 12.59
C ARG A 247 -1.41 -4.64 11.77
N TYR A 248 -1.40 -3.31 11.68
CA TYR A 248 -2.29 -2.54 10.84
C TYR A 248 -1.56 -1.45 10.08
N ILE A 249 -2.04 -1.18 8.87
CA ILE A 249 -1.69 0.03 8.11
C ILE A 249 -2.94 0.91 8.02
N VAL A 250 -2.83 2.15 8.47
CA VAL A 250 -3.82 3.19 8.20
C VAL A 250 -3.33 3.99 7.00
N HIS A 251 -3.91 3.71 5.83
CA HIS A 251 -3.60 4.36 4.56
C HIS A 251 -4.56 5.51 4.33
N THR A 252 -4.05 6.73 4.17
CA THR A 252 -4.88 7.90 3.80
C THR A 252 -4.26 8.65 2.64
N GLU A 253 -5.09 9.18 1.76
CA GLU A 253 -4.66 9.90 0.56
C GLU A 253 -5.00 11.38 0.67
N TRP A 254 -4.09 12.23 0.18
CA TRP A 254 -4.16 13.67 0.32
C TRP A 254 -3.72 14.36 -0.96
N SER A 255 -4.29 15.52 -1.25
CA SER A 255 -3.99 16.28 -2.46
C SER A 255 -2.52 16.74 -2.53
N ASN A 256 -1.91 17.06 -1.39
CA ASN A 256 -0.51 17.45 -1.27
C ASN A 256 -0.01 17.24 0.18
N THR A 257 1.28 17.48 0.41
CA THR A 257 1.93 17.26 1.72
C THR A 257 1.43 18.21 2.81
N ASP A 258 0.99 19.43 2.48
CA ASP A 258 0.45 20.36 3.47
C ASP A 258 -0.95 19.93 3.93
N ALA A 259 -1.81 19.54 2.98
CA ALA A 259 -3.10 18.93 3.27
C ALA A 259 -2.94 17.67 4.13
N LEU A 260 -1.96 16.83 3.82
CA LEU A 260 -1.59 15.67 4.64
C LEU A 260 -1.17 16.08 6.05
N MET A 261 -0.25 17.04 6.18
CA MET A 261 0.29 17.46 7.48
C MET A 261 -0.79 18.06 8.38
N PHE A 262 -1.56 19.01 7.88
CA PHE A 262 -2.60 19.68 8.67
C PHE A 262 -3.87 18.86 8.80
N GLY A 263 -4.18 18.03 7.80
CA GLY A 263 -5.29 17.08 7.82
C GLY A 263 -5.09 16.00 8.88
N LEU A 264 -3.96 15.29 8.85
CA LEU A 264 -3.58 14.37 9.91
C LEU A 264 -3.43 15.11 11.26
N GLY A 265 -2.85 16.31 11.25
CA GLY A 265 -2.70 17.15 12.43
C GLY A 265 -4.00 17.42 13.19
N ARG A 266 -5.18 17.28 12.56
CA ARG A 266 -6.48 17.39 13.24
C ARG A 266 -6.62 16.44 14.42
N VAL A 267 -6.00 15.25 14.38
CA VAL A 267 -6.03 14.33 15.53
C VAL A 267 -5.24 14.83 16.75
N LEU A 268 -4.47 15.90 16.58
CA LEU A 268 -3.66 16.52 17.63
C LEU A 268 -4.18 17.91 18.03
N ILE A 269 -4.68 18.67 17.06
CA ILE A 269 -5.01 20.10 17.23
C ILE A 269 -6.51 20.40 17.25
N TYR A 270 -7.38 19.47 16.79
CA TYR A 270 -8.82 19.65 16.82
C TYR A 270 -9.42 18.80 17.96
N PRO A 271 -9.89 19.40 19.08
CA PRO A 271 -10.25 18.67 20.29
C PRO A 271 -11.22 17.51 20.11
N GLU A 272 -12.24 17.66 19.26
CA GLU A 272 -13.24 16.62 19.03
C GLU A 272 -12.65 15.39 18.33
N VAL A 273 -11.79 15.61 17.31
CA VAL A 273 -11.11 14.52 16.58
C VAL A 273 -10.01 13.90 17.43
N ARG A 274 -9.32 14.71 18.24
CA ARG A 274 -8.32 14.23 19.20
C ARG A 274 -8.92 13.24 20.18
N GLN A 275 -10.09 13.52 20.77
CA GLN A 275 -10.74 12.58 21.70
C GLN A 275 -11.07 11.23 21.07
N LEU A 276 -11.36 11.20 19.76
CA LEU A 276 -11.53 9.94 19.02
C LEU A 276 -10.20 9.21 18.85
N HIS A 277 -9.14 9.94 18.49
CA HIS A 277 -7.82 9.38 18.24
C HIS A 277 -7.06 8.98 19.51
N ASP A 278 -7.29 9.62 20.65
CA ASP A 278 -6.72 9.21 21.94
C ASP A 278 -7.07 7.74 22.24
N LYS A 279 -8.29 7.30 21.88
CA LYS A 279 -8.72 5.90 22.00
C LYS A 279 -7.96 4.94 21.08
N VAL A 280 -7.42 5.42 19.95
CA VAL A 280 -6.52 4.65 19.08
C VAL A 280 -5.18 4.50 19.80
N LEU A 281 -4.61 5.60 20.30
CA LEU A 281 -3.30 5.63 20.94
C LEU A 281 -3.22 4.70 22.16
N ASP A 282 -4.29 4.62 22.95
CA ASP A 282 -4.37 3.75 24.14
C ASP A 282 -4.30 2.24 23.83
N THR A 283 -4.38 1.86 22.54
CA THR A 283 -4.30 0.45 22.11
C THR A 283 -2.93 0.04 21.57
N LEU A 284 -2.03 1.00 21.33
CA LEU A 284 -0.82 0.75 20.55
C LEU A 284 0.33 0.20 21.41
N VAL A 285 1.00 -0.83 20.91
CA VAL A 285 2.34 -1.24 21.36
C VAL A 285 3.44 -0.63 20.48
N TYR A 286 3.10 -0.28 19.23
CA TYR A 286 3.97 0.48 18.33
C TYR A 286 3.13 1.42 17.45
N GLY A 287 3.70 2.58 17.16
CA GLY A 287 3.12 3.59 16.28
C GLY A 287 2.43 4.74 17.02
N PRO A 288 1.77 5.65 16.27
CA PRO A 288 1.81 5.71 14.80
C PRO A 288 3.21 6.08 14.28
N TYR A 289 3.70 5.38 13.26
CA TYR A 289 4.86 5.83 12.46
C TYR A 289 4.39 6.04 11.03
N ILE A 290 4.50 7.27 10.50
CA ILE A 290 3.80 7.67 9.29
C ILE A 290 4.79 7.99 8.18
N ARG A 291 4.89 7.10 7.20
CA ARG A 291 5.65 7.31 5.97
C ARG A 291 4.82 8.17 5.02
N VAL A 292 5.50 9.04 4.26
CA VAL A 292 4.89 9.79 3.17
C VAL A 292 5.28 9.10 1.87
N LEU A 293 4.28 8.70 1.07
CA LEU A 293 4.49 7.97 -0.17
C LEU A 293 3.93 8.74 -1.37
N ASN A 294 4.52 8.50 -2.54
CA ASN A 294 4.04 8.94 -3.84
C ASN A 294 3.49 7.73 -4.64
N PRO A 295 2.19 7.66 -4.98
CA PRO A 295 1.59 6.59 -5.78
C PRO A 295 1.87 6.81 -7.28
N MET A 296 3.04 6.37 -7.76
CA MET A 296 3.54 6.73 -9.08
C MET A 296 2.96 5.90 -10.24
N MET A 297 2.86 4.58 -10.07
CA MET A 297 2.36 3.66 -11.09
C MET A 297 1.18 2.91 -10.51
N GLU A 298 0.02 2.96 -11.17
CA GLU A 298 -1.19 2.32 -10.65
C GLU A 298 -2.12 1.86 -11.76
N GLY A 299 -2.80 0.74 -11.52
CA GLY A 299 -3.94 0.29 -12.31
C GLY A 299 -5.20 0.68 -11.56
N THR A 300 -5.70 1.89 -11.83
CA THR A 300 -6.77 2.56 -11.05
C THR A 300 -8.08 1.77 -10.95
N PHE A 301 -8.29 0.81 -11.86
CA PHE A 301 -9.46 -0.07 -11.92
C PHE A 301 -9.66 -0.95 -10.69
N TRP A 302 -8.67 -1.06 -9.78
CA TRP A 302 -8.90 -1.70 -8.47
C TRP A 302 -9.98 -0.98 -7.64
N ARG A 303 -10.13 0.33 -7.83
CA ARG A 303 -11.18 1.13 -7.19
C ARG A 303 -12.54 0.93 -7.86
N GLU A 304 -12.57 0.54 -9.13
CA GLU A 304 -13.82 0.17 -9.81
C GLU A 304 -14.35 -1.14 -9.22
N TYR A 305 -13.47 -2.12 -8.97
CA TYR A 305 -13.82 -3.35 -8.25
C TYR A 305 -14.31 -3.05 -6.82
N LEU A 306 -13.59 -2.20 -6.08
CA LEU A 306 -13.96 -1.83 -4.71
C LEU A 306 -15.33 -1.14 -4.62
N ASN A 307 -15.67 -0.29 -5.60
CA ASN A 307 -16.89 0.53 -5.57
C ASN A 307 -18.02 -0.03 -6.46
N GLU A 308 -17.79 -1.14 -7.17
CA GLU A 308 -18.73 -1.76 -8.12
C GLU A 308 -19.29 -0.77 -9.16
N PHE A 309 -18.47 0.22 -9.55
CA PHE A 309 -18.86 1.32 -10.45
C PHE A 309 -17.64 1.84 -11.23
N HIS A 310 -17.87 2.25 -12.48
CA HIS A 310 -16.87 2.91 -13.33
C HIS A 310 -17.48 4.14 -14.03
N LEU A 311 -16.61 5.08 -14.43
CA LEU A 311 -16.99 6.29 -15.16
C LEU A 311 -17.30 6.04 -16.64
#